data_AF-A0A920QHB5-F1
#
_entry.id   AF-A0A920QHB5-F1
#
_cell.length_a   1.000
_cell.length_b   1.000
_cell.length_c   1.000
_cell.angle_alpha   90.00
_cell.angle_beta   90.00
_cell.angle_gamma   90.00
#
_symmetry.space_group_name_H-M   'P 1'
#
loop_
_entity.id
_entity.type
_entity.pdbx_description
1 polymer ?
#
loop_
_entity_poly.entity_id
_entity_poly.type
_entity_poly.pdbx_seq_one_letter_code
_entity_poly.pdbx_strand_id
1 'polypeptide(L)'
;MLVVGIVGGYAEEQAAKPETPEARKARLFKKFESTMSNAVLTGQFTVVGKEAPPRKESYTILSIRKMPQGDLWVFTAASSTANAI
;
A
#
# COMPACT_ATOMS: atom_id res chain seq x y z
N MET A 1 -7.59 36.51 -43.73
CA MET A 1 -8.22 35.26 -43.26
C MET A 1 -7.40 34.78 -42.08
N LEU A 2 -7.93 34.92 -40.87
CA LEU A 2 -7.24 34.63 -39.61
C LEU A 2 -7.57 33.20 -39.21
N VAL A 3 -6.58 32.30 -39.20
CA VAL A 3 -6.76 30.91 -38.76
C VAL A 3 -6.57 30.88 -37.24
N VAL A 4 -7.67 30.57 -36.56
CA VAL A 4 -7.81 30.32 -35.12
C VAL A 4 -7.15 28.97 -34.77
N GLY A 5 -6.54 28.92 -33.58
CA GLY A 5 -5.58 27.91 -33.18
C GLY A 5 -6.10 26.52 -32.83
N ILE A 6 -5.13 25.62 -32.65
CA ILE A 6 -5.25 24.41 -31.85
C ILE A 6 -4.12 24.43 -30.83
N VAL A 7 -4.43 24.84 -29.61
CA VAL A 7 -3.62 24.53 -28.43
C VAL A 7 -4.02 23.12 -28.01
N GLY A 8 -3.45 22.14 -28.69
CA GLY A 8 -3.48 20.74 -28.28
C GLY A 8 -2.17 20.43 -27.59
N GLY A 9 -2.12 20.66 -26.28
CA GLY A 9 -1.01 20.18 -25.44
C GLY A 9 -0.95 18.67 -25.55
N TYR A 10 -0.01 18.16 -26.34
CA TYR A 10 0.39 16.77 -26.29
C TYR A 10 1.01 16.58 -24.91
N ALA A 11 0.24 15.94 -24.01
CA ALA A 11 0.83 15.30 -22.86
C ALA A 11 1.85 14.30 -23.40
N GLU A 12 3.13 14.62 -23.25
CA GLU A 12 4.20 13.63 -23.39
C GLU A 12 3.92 12.54 -22.35
N GLU A 13 3.25 11.47 -22.80
CA GLU A 13 3.47 10.15 -22.25
C GLU A 13 4.97 9.90 -22.37
N GLN A 14 5.72 10.26 -21.32
CA GLN A 14 7.15 9.99 -21.23
C GLN A 14 7.32 8.50 -21.49
N ALA A 15 7.81 8.18 -22.69
CA ALA A 15 8.17 6.83 -23.08
C ALA A 15 9.27 6.37 -22.10
N ALA A 16 8.84 5.69 -21.04
CA ALA A 16 9.73 5.14 -20.04
C ALA A 16 10.67 4.17 -20.75
N LYS A 17 11.98 4.42 -20.63
CA LYS A 17 13.01 3.46 -21.04
C LYS A 17 12.62 2.05 -20.56
N PRO A 18 12.91 0.99 -21.35
CA PRO A 18 12.62 -0.36 -20.94
C PRO A 18 13.27 -0.62 -19.58
N GLU A 19 12.42 -0.78 -18.58
CA GLU A 19 12.85 -1.06 -17.21
C GLU A 19 13.21 -2.53 -17.07
N THR A 20 14.31 -2.82 -16.38
CA THR A 20 14.63 -4.22 -16.06
C THR A 20 13.58 -4.78 -15.09
N PRO A 21 13.38 -6.11 -15.07
CA PRO A 21 12.47 -6.75 -14.12
C PRO A 21 12.79 -6.41 -12.65
N GLU A 22 14.06 -6.25 -12.30
CA GLU A 22 14.54 -5.93 -10.95
C GLU A 22 14.18 -4.49 -10.57
N ALA A 23 14.41 -3.54 -11.48
CA ALA A 23 14.04 -2.15 -11.29
C ALA A 23 12.52 -2.00 -11.13
N ARG A 24 11.75 -2.74 -11.93
CA ARG A 24 10.28 -2.78 -11.83
C ARG A 24 9.83 -3.31 -10.46
N LYS A 25 10.40 -4.42 -9.99
CA LYS A 25 10.09 -5.01 -8.68
C LYS A 25 10.39 -4.03 -7.54
N ALA A 26 11.58 -3.42 -7.54
CA ALA A 26 11.97 -2.45 -6.53
C ALA A 26 11.00 -1.26 -6.46
N ARG A 27 10.57 -0.75 -7.63
CA ARG A 27 9.57 0.32 -7.70
C ARG A 27 8.22 -0.12 -7.15
N LEU A 28 7.76 -1.32 -7.48
CA LEU A 28 6.49 -1.87 -6.97
C LEU A 28 6.53 -2.11 -5.46
N PHE A 29 7.64 -2.60 -4.92
CA PHE A 29 7.83 -2.77 -3.49
C PHE A 29 7.75 -1.42 -2.76
N LYS A 30 8.47 -0.41 -3.25
CA LYS A 30 8.38 0.94 -2.69
C LYS A 30 6.97 1.52 -2.76
N LYS A 31 6.28 1.30 -3.88
CA LYS A 31 4.87 1.72 -4.04
C LYS A 31 3.97 1.02 -3.02
N PHE A 32 4.15 -0.28 -2.81
CA PHE A 32 3.39 -1.04 -1.83
C PHE A 32 3.62 -0.52 -0.40
N GLU A 33 4.88 -0.36 0.01
CA GLU A 33 5.24 0.20 1.32
C GLU A 33 4.59 1.56 1.56
N SER A 34 4.65 2.46 0.57
CA SER A 34 4.07 3.80 0.68
C SER A 34 2.54 3.78 0.69
N THR A 35 1.91 2.89 -0.10
CA THR A 35 0.44 2.84 -0.24
C THR A 35 -0.21 2.29 1.02
N MET A 36 0.44 1.31 1.64
CA MET A 36 -0.11 0.61 2.79
C MET A 36 0.30 1.26 4.13
N SER A 37 1.23 2.23 4.11
CA SER A 37 1.54 3.05 5.28
C SER A 37 0.32 3.89 5.68
N ASN A 38 -0.04 3.86 6.97
CA ASN A 38 -1.26 4.43 7.56
C ASN A 38 -2.58 3.80 7.08
N ALA A 39 -2.55 2.69 6.34
CA ALA A 39 -3.76 1.95 6.05
C ALA A 39 -4.35 1.38 7.35
N VAL A 40 -5.67 1.44 7.47
CA VAL A 40 -6.39 0.98 8.65
C VAL A 40 -7.14 -0.30 8.32
N LEU A 41 -6.82 -1.37 9.04
CA LEU A 41 -7.50 -2.66 8.97
C LEU A 41 -8.55 -2.70 10.07
N THR A 42 -9.82 -2.50 9.73
CA THR A 42 -10.93 -2.59 10.68
C THR A 42 -11.73 -3.86 10.43
N GLY A 43 -11.96 -4.66 11.46
CA GLY A 43 -12.65 -5.93 11.31
C GLY A 43 -12.78 -6.70 12.61
N GLN A 44 -13.19 -7.96 12.48
CA GLN A 44 -13.15 -8.93 13.56
C GLN A 44 -12.11 -9.98 13.19
N PHE A 45 -11.08 -10.11 14.01
CA PHE A 45 -9.93 -10.96 13.70
C PHE A 45 -9.88 -12.16 14.66
N THR A 46 -9.52 -13.32 14.11
CA THR A 46 -9.25 -14.54 14.88
C THR A 46 -7.75 -14.79 14.90
N VAL A 47 -7.21 -15.11 16.08
CA VAL A 47 -5.79 -15.48 16.22
C VAL A 47 -5.70 -16.98 16.41
N VAL A 48 -4.96 -17.66 15.54
CA VAL A 48 -4.70 -19.11 15.68
C VAL A 48 -4.08 -19.37 17.05
N GLY A 49 -4.68 -20.29 17.82
CA GLY A 49 -4.26 -20.59 19.20
C GLY A 49 -4.88 -19.71 20.29
N LYS A 50 -5.78 -18.77 19.95
CA LYS A 50 -6.63 -18.06 20.92
C LYS A 50 -8.11 -18.33 20.66
N GLU A 51 -8.76 -19.03 21.58
CA GLU A 51 -10.20 -19.28 21.56
C GLU A 51 -10.97 -18.15 22.27
N ALA A 52 -10.86 -16.94 21.73
CA ALA A 52 -11.66 -15.79 22.17
C ALA A 52 -12.68 -15.42 21.08
N PRO A 53 -13.92 -15.02 21.44
CA PRO A 53 -14.88 -14.48 20.48
C PRO A 53 -14.27 -13.29 19.73
N PRO A 54 -14.39 -13.22 18.38
CA PRO A 54 -13.85 -12.12 17.61
C PRO A 54 -14.42 -10.78 18.08
N ARG A 55 -13.53 -9.83 18.39
CA ARG A 55 -13.92 -8.47 18.77
C ARG A 55 -13.69 -7.53 17.60
N LYS A 56 -14.48 -6.46 17.53
CA LYS A 56 -14.22 -5.41 16.56
C LYS A 56 -12.94 -4.68 16.95
N GLU A 57 -11.95 -4.75 16.08
CA GLU A 57 -10.62 -4.20 16.28
C GLU A 57 -10.25 -3.34 15.06
N SER A 58 -9.40 -2.35 15.30
CA SER A 58 -8.82 -1.52 14.25
C SER A 58 -7.30 -1.54 14.38
N TYR A 59 -6.60 -1.90 13.32
CA TYR A 59 -5.14 -1.84 13.25
C TYR A 59 -4.71 -0.75 12.28
N THR A 60 -4.06 0.28 12.78
CA THR A 60 -3.41 1.28 11.93
C THR A 60 -2.00 0.81 11.61
N ILE A 61 -1.73 0.52 10.33
CA ILE A 61 -0.41 0.13 9.86
C ILE A 61 0.52 1.35 9.96
N LEU A 62 1.56 1.24 10.78
CA LEU A 62 2.56 2.29 10.97
C LEU A 62 3.69 2.18 9.94
N SER A 63 4.09 0.95 9.62
CA SER A 63 5.13 0.71 8.62
C SER A 63 5.06 -0.71 8.07
N ILE A 64 5.57 -0.85 6.84
CA ILE A 64 5.73 -2.12 6.16
C ILE A 64 7.16 -2.20 5.63
N ARG A 65 7.75 -3.38 5.75
CA ARG A 65 9.11 -3.63 5.25
C ARG A 65 9.20 -4.99 4.57
N LYS A 66 9.81 -5.01 3.38
CA LYS A 66 10.18 -6.27 2.72
C LYS A 66 11.34 -6.94 3.46
N MET A 67 11.17 -8.21 3.82
CA MET A 67 12.29 -8.99 4.37
C MET A 67 13.29 -9.37 3.27
N PRO A 68 14.61 -9.39 3.56
CA PRO A 68 15.61 -9.83 2.59
C PRO A 68 15.47 -11.31 2.19
N GLN A 69 14.86 -12.12 3.06
CA GLN A 69 14.71 -13.55 2.88
C GLN A 69 13.28 -13.89 2.42
N GLY A 70 13.19 -14.58 1.29
CA GLY A 70 11.93 -15.05 0.70
C GLY A 70 10.97 -13.92 0.33
N ASP A 71 9.67 -14.22 0.27
CA ASP A 71 8.60 -13.27 -0.08
C ASP A 71 7.84 -12.74 1.15
N LEU A 72 8.51 -12.72 2.29
CA LEU A 72 7.92 -12.24 3.55
C LEU A 72 7.97 -10.72 3.68
N TRP A 73 6.99 -10.20 4.42
CA TRP A 73 6.81 -8.79 4.75
C TRP A 73 6.50 -8.66 6.23
N VAL A 74 7.02 -7.60 6.87
CA VAL A 74 6.73 -7.28 8.26
C VAL A 74 5.81 -6.05 8.29
N PHE A 75 4.69 -6.19 8.99
CA PHE A 75 3.73 -5.12 9.25
C PHE A 75 3.86 -4.72 10.71
N THR A 76 4.18 -3.45 10.96
CA THR A 76 4.12 -2.87 12.31
C THR A 76 2.83 -2.09 12.40
N ALA A 77 1.96 -2.43 13.35
CA ALA A 77 0.67 -1.79 13.49
C ALA A 77 0.32 -1.51 14.95
N ALA A 78 -0.46 -0.45 15.18
CA ALA A 78 -1.06 -0.14 16.47
C ALA A 78 -2.51 -0.62 16.50
N SER A 79 -2.86 -1.46 17.47
CA SER A 79 -4.22 -1.94 17.69
C SER A 79 -5.00 -0.95 18.54
N SER A 80 -6.18 -0.55 18.08
CA SER A 80 -7.19 0.14 18.88
C SER A 80 -8.41 -0.77 19.00
N THR A 81 -8.71 -1.15 20.24
CA THR A 81 -9.94 -1.87 20.59
C THR A 81 -10.92 -0.85 21.15
N ALA A 82 -12.10 -0.74 20.54
CA ALA A 82 -13.18 0.01 21.16
C ALA A 82 -13.63 -0.77 22.41
N ASN A 83 -13.31 -0.25 23.59
CA ASN A 83 -13.80 -0.80 24.84
C ASN A 83 -15.33 -0.66 24.83
N ALA A 84 -16.06 -1.77 24.75
CA ALA A 84 -17.48 -1.77 25.00
C ALA A 84 -17.69 -1.44 26.49
N ILE A 85 -18.38 -0.32 26.74
CA ILE A 85 -18.81 0.14 28.06
C ILE A 85 -19.93 -0.76 28.56
#